data_AF-A0A6I1MMS1-F1
#
_entry.id   AF-A0A6I1MMS1-F1
#
_cell.length_a   1.000
_cell.length_b   1.000
_cell.length_c   1.000
_cell.angle_alpha   90.00
_cell.angle_beta   90.00
_cell.angle_gamma   90.00
#
_symmetry.space_group_name_H-M   'P 1'
#
loop_
_entity.id
_entity.type
_entity.pdbx_description
1 polymer ?
#
loop_
_entity_poly.entity_id
_entity_poly.type
_entity_poly.pdbx_seq_one_letter_code
_entity_poly.pdbx_strand_id
1 'polypeptide(L)' 'MNNCKAKDYVEKVKDQINAAETALTEAHAKAEKEENKTIIENAMNSLQNACNCLCEYKD' A
#
# COMPACT_ATOMS: atom_id res chain seq x y z
N MET A 1 20.35 20.65 2.88
CA MET A 1 18.98 20.76 3.43
C MET A 1 17.91 19.99 2.64
N ASN A 2 18.22 19.24 1.56
CA ASN A 2 17.20 18.52 0.77
C ASN A 2 16.83 17.12 1.29
N ASN A 3 17.67 16.44 2.09
CA ASN A 3 17.40 15.07 2.56
C ASN A 3 16.20 14.94 3.52
N CYS A 4 15.76 15.99 4.22
CA CYS A 4 14.58 15.91 5.10
C CYS A 4 13.28 15.73 4.30
N LYS A 5 13.10 16.48 3.21
CA LYS A 5 11.82 16.50 2.48
C LYS A 5 11.53 15.18 1.75
N ALA A 6 12.55 14.54 1.21
CA ALA A 6 12.42 13.24 0.54
C ALA A 6 12.03 12.13 1.54
N LYS A 7 12.68 12.11 2.72
CA LYS A 7 12.37 11.16 3.79
C LYS A 7 10.95 11.36 4.33
N ASP A 8 10.55 12.60 4.61
CA ASP A 8 9.19 12.92 5.07
C ASP A 8 8.12 12.52 4.03
N TYR A 9 8.44 12.66 2.74
CA TYR A 9 7.55 12.22 1.67
C TYR A 9 7.42 10.69 1.63
N VAL A 10 8.54 9.96 1.70
CA VAL A 10 8.53 8.49 1.74
C VAL A 10 7.77 7.97 2.97
N GLU A 11 7.94 8.58 4.13
CA GLU A 11 7.20 8.22 5.35
C GLU A 11 5.69 8.47 5.19
N LYS A 12 5.28 9.62 4.65
CA LYS A 12 3.85 9.89 4.38
C LYS A 12 3.24 8.90 3.40
N VAL A 13 3.98 8.51 2.35
CA VAL A 13 3.48 7.55 1.37
C VAL A 13 3.37 6.16 2.00
N LYS A 14 4.31 5.76 2.88
CA LYS A 14 4.21 4.51 3.65
C LYS A 14 2.97 4.48 4.56
N ASP A 15 2.67 5.57 5.25
CA ASP A 15 1.47 5.66 6.10
C ASP A 15 0.18 5.50 5.26
N GLN A 16 0.12 6.12 4.09
CA GLN A 16 -1.02 5.99 3.18
C GLN A 16 -1.17 4.56 2.64
N ILE A 17 -0.06 3.90 2.32
CA ILE A 17 -0.05 2.50 1.89
C ILE A 17 -0.55 1.59 3.02
N ASN A 18 -0.05 1.75 4.24
CA ASN A 18 -0.50 0.94 5.39
C ASN A 18 -2.00 1.11 5.67
N ALA A 19 -2.52 2.34 5.55
CA ALA A 19 -3.94 2.62 5.71
C ALA A 19 -4.78 1.94 4.62
N ALA A 20 -4.32 1.97 3.36
CA ALA A 20 -4.99 1.31 2.25
C ALA A 20 -4.95 -0.22 2.39
N GLU A 21 -3.83 -0.80 2.84
CA GLU A 21 -3.69 -2.24 3.09
C GLU A 21 -4.66 -2.71 4.18
N THR A 22 -4.78 -1.94 5.26
CA THR A 22 -5.74 -2.23 6.35
C THR A 22 -7.18 -2.22 5.82
N ALA A 23 -7.56 -1.18 5.06
CA ALA A 23 -8.90 -1.05 4.50
C ALA A 23 -9.23 -2.19 3.51
N LEU A 24 -8.27 -2.58 2.67
CA LEU A 24 -8.43 -3.69 1.72
C LEU A 24 -8.52 -5.04 2.44
N THR A 25 -7.74 -5.24 3.50
CA THR A 25 -7.82 -6.46 4.33
C THR A 25 -9.20 -6.59 4.98
N GLU A 26 -9.74 -5.50 5.51
CA GLU A 26 -11.11 -5.49 6.05
C GLU A 26 -12.16 -5.74 4.97
N ALA A 27 -12.00 -5.14 3.78
CA ALA A 27 -12.90 -5.33 2.66
C ALA A 27 -12.89 -6.78 2.17
N HIS A 28 -11.71 -7.43 2.15
CA HIS A 28 -11.54 -8.83 1.79
C HIS A 28 -12.28 -9.74 2.76
N ALA A 29 -12.11 -9.51 4.06
CA ALA A 29 -12.78 -10.25 5.11
C ALA A 29 -14.32 -10.12 5.06
N LYS A 30 -14.83 -8.99 4.56
CA LYS A 30 -16.27 -8.71 4.41
C LYS A 30 -16.83 -9.13 3.04
N ALA A 31 -15.98 -9.43 2.06
CA ALA A 31 -16.41 -9.74 0.71
C ALA A 31 -16.97 -11.17 0.63
N GLU A 32 -18.27 -11.28 0.34
CA GLU A 32 -18.94 -12.58 0.16
C GLU A 32 -18.74 -13.17 -1.24
N LYS A 33 -18.63 -12.30 -2.25
CA LYS A 33 -18.44 -12.71 -3.64
C LYS A 33 -16.97 -12.96 -3.93
N GLU A 34 -16.67 -14.11 -4.52
CA GLU A 34 -15.31 -14.52 -4.85
C GLU A 34 -14.62 -13.57 -5.85
N GLU A 35 -15.39 -13.04 -6.80
CA GLU A 35 -14.89 -12.01 -7.74
C GLU A 35 -14.42 -10.75 -7.00
N ASN A 36 -15.16 -10.31 -5.98
CA ASN A 36 -14.77 -9.15 -5.18
C ASN A 36 -13.51 -9.44 -4.38
N LYS A 37 -13.38 -10.64 -3.78
CA LYS A 37 -12.15 -11.04 -3.09
C LYS A 37 -10.95 -11.03 -4.02
N THR A 38 -11.11 -11.57 -5.23
CA THR A 38 -10.05 -11.60 -6.26
C THR A 38 -9.61 -10.18 -6.64
N ILE A 39 -10.56 -9.25 -6.84
CA ILE A 39 -10.26 -7.85 -7.15
C ILE A 39 -9.50 -7.20 -5.98
N ILE A 40 -9.91 -7.47 -4.74
CA ILE A 40 -9.27 -6.92 -3.53
C ILE A 40 -7.85 -7.51 -3.35
N GLU A 41 -7.65 -8.80 -3.58
CA GLU A 41 -6.32 -9.44 -3.58
C GLU A 41 -5.38 -8.84 -4.62
N ASN A 42 -5.89 -8.58 -5.83
CA ASN A 42 -5.10 -7.90 -6.87
C ASN A 42 -4.71 -6.48 -6.46
N ALA A 43 -5.60 -5.76 -5.78
CA ALA A 43 -5.31 -4.44 -5.24
C ALA A 43 -4.24 -4.50 -4.14
N MET A 44 -4.33 -5.45 -3.20
CA MET A 44 -3.33 -5.66 -2.15
C MET A 44 -1.95 -6.00 -2.74
N ASN A 45 -1.89 -6.90 -3.73
CA ASN A 45 -0.64 -7.24 -4.41
C ASN A 45 0.00 -6.03 -5.11
N SER A 46 -0.81 -5.20 -5.76
CA SER A 46 -0.33 -3.96 -6.40
C SER A 46 0.22 -2.97 -5.37
N LEU A 47 -0.42 -2.89 -4.21
CA LEU A 47 -0.01 -2.06 -3.09
C LEU A 47 1.33 -2.52 -2.50
N GLN A 48 1.48 -3.83 -2.29
CA GLN A 48 2.72 -4.45 -1.81
C GLN A 48 3.90 -4.15 -2.76
N ASN A 49 3.67 -4.26 -4.07
CA ASN A 49 4.68 -3.93 -5.07
C ASN A 49 5.09 -2.45 -4.99
N ALA A 50 4.15 -1.53 -4.84
CA ALA A 50 4.46 -0.11 -4.65
C ALA A 50 5.28 0.13 -3.37
N CYS A 51 4.95 -0.59 -2.30
CA CYS A 51 5.68 -0.53 -1.02
C CYS A 51 7.12 -1.04 -1.15
N ASN A 52 7.31 -2.14 -1.89
CA ASN A 52 8.63 -2.71 -2.17
C ASN A 52 9.48 -1.73 -2.99
N CYS A 53 8.92 -1.15 -4.06
CA CYS A 53 9.59 -0.13 -4.87
C CYS A 53 10.01 1.10 -4.04
N LEU A 54 9.17 1.54 -3.10
CA LEU A 54 9.51 2.64 -2.19
C LEU A 54 10.56 2.27 -1.15
N CYS A 55 10.60 1.02 -0.70
CA CYS A 55 11.64 0.53 0.22
C CYS A 55 13.00 0.41 -0.48
N GLU A 56 13.01 0.10 -1.77
CA GLU A 56 14.22 0.03 -2.59
C GLU A 56 14.65 1.40 -3.13
N TYR A 57 13.79 2.42 -3.07
CA TYR A 57 14.11 3.78 -3.49
C TYR A 57 15.28 4.32 -2.66
N LYS A 58 16.42 4.46 -3.32
CA LYS A 58 17.61 5.15 -2.82
C LYS A 58 17.80 6.39 -3.67
N ASP A 59 17.74 7.56 -3.04
CA ASP A 59 18.12 8.84 -3.64
C ASP A 59 19.57 8.80 -4.15
#